data_AF-A0A150HSL1-F1
#
_entry.id   AF-A0A150HSL1-F1
#
_cell.length_a   1.000
_cell.length_b   1.000
_cell.length_c   1.000
_cell.angle_alpha   90.00
_cell.angle_beta   90.00
_cell.angle_gamma   90.00
#
_symmetry.space_group_name_H-M   'P 1'
#
loop_
_entity.id
_entity.type
_entity.pdbx_description
1 polymer ?
#
loop_
_entity_poly.entity_id
_entity_poly.type
_entity_poly.pdbx_seq_one_letter_code
_entity_poly.pdbx_strand_id
1 'polypeptide(L)'
;MSIFYRLPIVACAVVAAISLTACESKSKRDFNAGCQSGGTDRSTCSCVYDKLESHYSAEVMDKLGQQHVSQLDLPHDFTEQMLRAAQACQSR
;
A
#
# COMPACT_ATOMS: atom_id res chain seq x y z
N MET A 1 -45.95 -0.96 4.48
CA MET A 1 -45.00 -0.45 5.49
C MET A 1 -43.66 -1.21 5.42
N SER A 2 -43.05 -1.32 4.24
CA SER A 2 -41.84 -2.16 4.03
C SER A 2 -40.71 -1.48 3.27
N ILE A 3 -40.95 -0.27 2.75
CA ILE A 3 -39.97 0.50 1.96
C ILE A 3 -39.05 1.31 2.90
N PHE A 4 -39.59 1.83 4.01
CA PHE A 4 -38.83 2.61 5.00
C PHE A 4 -37.75 1.80 5.74
N TYR A 5 -37.86 0.47 5.81
CA TYR A 5 -36.84 -0.40 6.41
C TYR A 5 -35.71 -0.79 5.45
N ARG A 6 -35.88 -0.60 4.13
CA ARG A 6 -34.83 -0.93 3.15
C ARG A 6 -33.79 0.17 3.00
N LEU A 7 -34.18 1.44 3.19
CA LEU A 7 -33.24 2.57 3.18
C LEU A 7 -32.12 2.48 4.23
N PRO A 8 -32.39 2.22 5.53
CA PRO A 8 -31.34 2.17 6.55
C PRO A 8 -30.41 0.96 6.39
N ILE A 9 -30.94 -0.18 5.91
CA ILE A 9 -30.14 -1.40 5.66
C ILE A 9 -29.17 -1.17 4.50
N VAL A 10 -29.61 -0.51 3.42
CA VAL A 10 -28.74 -0.15 2.30
C VAL A 10 -27.72 0.92 2.71
N ALA A 11 -28.11 1.89 3.54
CA ALA A 11 -27.19 2.92 4.05
C ALA A 11 -26.07 2.32 4.93
N CYS A 12 -26.39 1.36 5.81
CA CYS A 12 -25.37 0.67 6.61
C CYS A 12 -24.42 -0.19 5.75
N ALA A 13 -24.92 -0.82 4.69
CA ALA A 13 -24.08 -1.61 3.79
C ALA A 13 -23.08 -0.74 3.00
N VAL A 14 -23.46 0.47 2.61
CA VAL A 14 -22.58 1.41 1.91
C VAL A 14 -21.51 1.99 2.84
N VAL A 15 -21.84 2.29 4.11
CA VAL A 15 -20.84 2.77 5.08
C VAL A 15 -19.79 1.70 5.40
N ALA A 16 -20.18 0.43 5.49
CA ALA A 16 -19.23 -0.69 5.67
C ALA A 16 -18.30 -0.89 4.45
N ALA A 17 -18.75 -0.55 3.24
CA ALA A 17 -17.94 -0.64 2.03
C ALA A 17 -16.90 0.50 1.92
N ILE A 18 -17.12 1.64 2.58
CA ILE A 18 -16.23 2.81 2.53
C ILE A 18 -15.12 2.74 3.61
N SER A 19 -15.25 1.84 4.59
CA SER A 19 -14.28 1.66 5.70
C SER A 19 -12.92 1.05 5.28
N LEU A 20 -12.70 0.76 4.00
CA LEU A 20 -11.40 0.33 3.47
C LEU A 20 -10.52 1.52 3.05
N THR A 21 -10.65 2.68 3.70
CA THR A 21 -9.48 3.54 3.87
C THR A 21 -8.52 2.77 4.77
N ALA A 22 -7.77 1.84 4.15
CA ALA A 22 -6.84 0.97 4.82
C ALA A 22 -5.97 1.84 5.73
N CYS A 23 -5.96 1.50 7.02
CA CYS A 23 -5.00 2.05 7.95
C CYS A 23 -3.62 1.69 7.39
N GLU A 24 -3.00 2.66 6.70
CA GLU A 24 -1.73 2.46 6.02
C GLU A 24 -0.64 2.32 7.09
N SER A 25 0.33 1.41 6.90
CA SER A 25 1.47 1.35 7.82
C SER A 25 2.30 2.63 7.73
N LYS A 26 3.09 2.94 8.76
CA LYS A 26 4.03 4.08 8.68
C LYS A 26 5.03 3.88 7.54
N SER A 27 5.58 2.68 7.42
CA SER A 27 6.49 2.31 6.33
C SER A 27 5.87 2.52 4.94
N LYS A 28 4.60 2.13 4.74
CA LYS A 28 3.91 2.36 3.46
C LYS A 28 3.69 3.83 3.15
N ARG A 29 3.32 4.64 4.14
CA ARG A 29 3.18 6.10 3.97
C ARG A 29 4.51 6.75 3.59
N ASP A 30 5.57 6.42 4.31
CA ASP A 30 6.89 7.01 4.11
C ASP A 30 7.47 6.58 2.75
N PHE A 31 7.28 5.31 2.35
CA PHE A 31 7.60 4.83 1.02
C PHE A 31 6.83 5.57 -0.07
N ASN A 32 5.51 5.69 0.09
CA ASN A 32 4.65 6.37 -0.89
C ASN A 32 5.01 7.85 -1.03
N ALA A 33 5.39 8.52 0.06
CA ALA A 33 5.86 9.91 0.01
C ALA A 33 7.18 10.02 -0.77
N GLY A 34 8.14 9.12 -0.51
CA GLY A 34 9.40 9.05 -1.25
C GLY A 34 9.18 8.78 -2.74
N CYS A 35 8.36 7.79 -3.08
CA CYS A 35 8.03 7.45 -4.47
C CYS A 35 7.32 8.61 -5.20
N GLN A 36 6.40 9.30 -4.55
CA GLN A 36 5.74 10.49 -5.11
C GLN A 36 6.71 11.66 -5.32
N SER A 37 7.66 11.86 -4.40
CA SER A 37 8.72 12.86 -4.59
C SER A 37 9.61 12.55 -5.81
N GLY A 38 9.68 11.28 -6.22
CA GLY A 38 10.31 10.82 -7.46
C GLY A 38 9.45 10.99 -8.73
N GLY A 39 8.24 11.57 -8.62
CA GLY A 39 7.38 11.91 -9.76
C GLY A 39 6.36 10.83 -10.16
N THR A 40 6.17 9.80 -9.34
CA THR A 40 5.16 8.74 -9.59
C THR A 40 3.86 9.03 -8.85
N ASP A 41 2.72 8.65 -9.41
CA ASP A 41 1.42 8.84 -8.75
C ASP A 41 1.26 7.92 -7.51
N ARG A 42 0.46 8.35 -6.54
CA ARG A 42 0.27 7.62 -5.28
C ARG A 42 -0.31 6.22 -5.47
N SER A 43 -1.17 5.99 -6.46
CA SER A 43 -1.75 4.67 -6.74
C SER A 43 -0.69 3.69 -7.22
N THR A 44 0.19 4.11 -8.12
CA THR A 44 1.32 3.33 -8.62
C THR A 44 2.31 3.06 -7.48
N CYS A 45 2.65 4.08 -6.68
CA CYS A 45 3.51 3.89 -5.50
C CYS A 45 2.94 2.86 -4.51
N SER A 46 1.63 2.95 -4.21
CA SER A 46 0.97 1.98 -3.33
C SER A 46 1.01 0.58 -3.93
N CYS A 47 0.75 0.44 -5.24
CA CYS A 47 0.82 -0.85 -5.92
C CYS A 47 2.21 -1.50 -5.80
N VAL A 48 3.28 -0.70 -5.96
CA VAL A 48 4.66 -1.20 -5.82
C VAL A 48 4.91 -1.65 -4.39
N TYR A 49 4.55 -0.84 -3.39
CA TYR A 49 4.70 -1.24 -1.99
C TYR A 49 3.93 -2.51 -1.67
N ASP A 50 2.68 -2.62 -2.12
CA ASP A 50 1.82 -3.79 -1.86
C ASP A 50 2.41 -5.07 -2.46
N LYS A 51 3.09 -4.96 -3.61
CA LYS A 51 3.82 -6.10 -4.19
C LYS A 51 5.06 -6.49 -3.39
N LEU A 52 5.82 -5.53 -2.91
CA LEU A 52 6.98 -5.80 -2.07
C LEU A 52 6.57 -6.37 -0.71
N GLU A 53 5.54 -5.81 -0.08
CA GLU A 53 5.00 -6.31 1.18
C GLU A 53 4.44 -7.72 1.05
N SER A 54 3.77 -8.04 -0.07
CA SER A 54 3.32 -9.40 -0.35
C SER A 54 4.47 -10.41 -0.47
N HIS A 55 5.67 -9.98 -0.85
CA HIS A 55 6.84 -10.86 -1.02
C HIS A 55 7.68 -10.96 0.27
N TYR A 56 7.89 -9.84 0.95
CA TYR A 56 8.76 -9.76 2.13
C TYR A 56 8.02 -9.82 3.47
N SER A 57 6.69 -9.71 3.48
CA SER A 57 5.84 -9.45 4.65
C SER A 57 5.90 -8.01 5.18
N ALA A 58 4.83 -7.61 5.87
CA ALA A 58 4.72 -6.31 6.53
C ALA A 58 5.81 -6.09 7.58
N GLU A 59 6.21 -7.13 8.32
CA GLU A 59 7.23 -6.99 9.36
C GLU A 59 8.60 -6.62 8.78
N VAL A 60 9.00 -7.25 7.66
CA VAL A 60 10.26 -6.93 7.00
C VAL A 60 10.20 -5.54 6.37
N MET A 61 9.11 -5.21 5.68
CA MET A 61 8.94 -3.87 5.09
C MET A 61 8.95 -2.76 6.15
N ASP A 62 8.41 -3.03 7.34
CA ASP A 62 8.46 -2.06 8.44
C ASP A 62 9.89 -1.90 8.99
N LYS A 63 10.63 -3.00 9.18
CA LYS A 63 12.05 -2.96 9.56
C LYS A 63 12.89 -2.18 8.56
N LEU A 64 12.69 -2.43 7.26
CA LEU A 64 13.39 -1.70 6.18
C LEU A 64 13.10 -0.20 6.23
N GLY A 65 11.85 0.18 6.48
CA GLY A 65 11.45 1.59 6.60
C GLY A 65 12.01 2.30 7.85
N GLN A 66 12.42 1.55 8.87
CA GLN A 66 13.02 2.10 10.09
C GLN A 66 14.56 2.19 10.02
N GLN A 67 15.20 1.57 9.04
CA GLN A 67 16.65 1.61 8.90
C GLN A 67 17.17 2.98 8.48
N HIS A 68 18.33 3.35 9.01
CA HIS A 68 19.08 4.50 8.54
C HIS A 68 19.76 4.18 7.20
N VAL A 69 19.78 5.16 6.29
CA VAL A 69 20.41 5.01 4.96
C VAL A 69 21.87 4.56 5.05
N SER A 70 22.60 4.97 6.09
CA SER A 70 24.00 4.58 6.32
C SER A 70 24.20 3.12 6.74
N GLN A 71 23.14 2.40 7.10
CA GLN A 71 23.16 1.00 7.57
C GLN A 71 22.03 0.18 6.93
N LEU A 72 21.65 0.54 5.69
CA LEU A 72 20.56 -0.11 4.99
C LEU A 72 20.98 -1.54 4.59
N ASP A 73 20.36 -2.53 5.22
CA ASP A 73 20.55 -3.94 4.91
C ASP A 73 19.32 -4.44 4.14
N LEU A 74 19.44 -4.51 2.82
CA LEU A 74 18.36 -4.92 1.93
C LEU A 74 18.41 -6.44 1.68
N PRO A 75 17.25 -7.10 1.56
CA PRO A 75 17.19 -8.47 1.06
C PRO A 75 17.94 -8.61 -0.27
N HIS A 76 18.57 -9.76 -0.49
CA HIS A 76 19.44 -9.98 -1.65
C HIS A 76 18.75 -9.74 -3.00
N ASP A 77 17.45 -10.04 -3.10
CA ASP A 77 16.63 -9.88 -4.30
C ASP A 77 15.85 -8.56 -4.34
N PHE A 78 16.03 -7.65 -3.37
CA PHE A 78 15.21 -6.45 -3.20
C PHE A 78 15.15 -5.56 -4.44
N THR A 79 16.30 -5.31 -5.07
CA THR A 79 16.38 -4.50 -6.29
C THR A 79 15.62 -5.15 -7.45
N GLU A 80 15.71 -6.48 -7.60
CA GLU A 80 15.01 -7.21 -8.65
C GLU A 80 13.49 -7.17 -8.42
N GLN A 81 13.04 -7.38 -7.18
CA GLN A 81 11.62 -7.33 -6.84
C GLN A 81 11.05 -5.92 -6.96
N MET A 82 11.84 -4.89 -6.63
CA MET A 82 11.47 -3.49 -6.85
C MET A 82 11.22 -3.21 -8.33
N LEU A 83 12.13 -3.65 -9.21
CA LEU A 83 11.97 -3.49 -10.66
C LEU A 83 10.76 -4.25 -11.19
N ARG A 84 10.56 -5.51 -10.76
CA ARG A 84 9.41 -6.33 -11.15
C ARG A 84 8.10 -5.71 -10.69
N ALA A 85 8.05 -5.20 -9.45
CA ALA A 85 6.88 -4.52 -8.91
C ALA A 85 6.58 -3.23 -9.70
N ALA A 86 7.60 -2.42 -9.99
CA ALA A 86 7.45 -1.21 -10.80
C ALA A 86 6.89 -1.51 -12.19
N GLN A 87 7.41 -2.52 -12.88
CA GLN A 87 6.91 -2.95 -14.20
C GLN A 87 5.46 -3.46 -14.13
N ALA A 88 5.14 -4.23 -13.10
CA ALA A 88 3.78 -4.75 -12.89
C ALA A 88 2.75 -3.66 -12.56
N CYS A 89 3.20 -2.53 -12.02
CA CYS A 89 2.33 -1.42 -11.61
C CYS A 89 2.28 -0.28 -12.65
N GLN A 90 3.29 -0.14 -13.52
CA GLN A 90 3.25 0.79 -14.66
C GLN A 90 2.26 0.38 -15.75
N SER A 91 1.80 -0.87 -15.77
CA SER A 91 0.83 -1.38 -16.74
C SER A 91 -0.63 -1.22 -16.31
N ARG A 92 -0.89 -0.47 -15.23
CA ARG A 92 -2.23 -0.23 -14.67
C ARG A 92 -2.86 1.08 -15.10
#